data_AF-A0A8S3I7Z4-F1
#
_entry.id   AF-A0A8S3I7Z4-F1
#
_cell.length_a   1.000
_cell.length_b   1.000
_cell.length_c   1.000
_cell.angle_alpha   90.00
_cell.angle_beta   90.00
_cell.angle_gamma   90.00
#
_symmetry.space_group_name_H-M   'P 1'
#
loop_
_entity.id
_entity.type
_entity.pdbx_description
1 polymer ?
#
loop_
_entity_poly.entity_id
_entity_poly.type
_entity_poly.pdbx_seq_one_letter_code
_entity_poly.pdbx_strand_id
1 'polypeptide(L)'
;MIFLSNRSHADDIYELLGRSINQLVKYFDEPEKKRGLITPILCGEDGLVNALEKTLSYGLKKSTGNVPFFGGGRKRYAWDFLIKVCDEYDGRRSQWQRTKQEKTIIYYINGVRSIEKGLATFGKDGRFQSWCCLACKLRLLSDWFQLLTQCSDSCLQQFYDPSNNCFRQEKLNQFIVNILQPIRDFDFAHLEPALLKGLAGV
;
A
#
# COMPACT_ATOMS: atom_id res chain seq x y z
N MET A 1 -34.75 -8.30 -19.22
CA MET A 1 -34.10 -8.89 -18.03
C MET A 1 -32.63 -8.48 -18.07
N ILE A 2 -32.29 -7.34 -17.46
CA ILE A 2 -30.90 -6.85 -17.38
C ILE A 2 -30.51 -6.97 -15.91
N PHE A 3 -29.83 -8.07 -15.56
CA PHE A 3 -29.10 -8.14 -14.30
C PHE A 3 -27.87 -7.25 -14.45
N LEU A 4 -28.01 -5.96 -14.14
CA LEU A 4 -26.85 -5.15 -13.79
C LEU A 4 -26.26 -5.79 -12.52
N SER A 5 -25.13 -6.47 -12.68
CA SER A 5 -24.37 -7.02 -11.56
C SER A 5 -24.07 -5.89 -10.59
N ASN A 6 -24.82 -5.84 -9.49
CA ASN A 6 -24.69 -4.84 -8.45
C ASN A 6 -23.52 -5.27 -7.54
N ARG A 7 -22.33 -5.27 -8.12
CA ARG A 7 -21.10 -5.76 -7.48
C ARG A 7 -20.63 -4.76 -6.45
N SER A 8 -20.31 -5.23 -5.24
CA SER A 8 -19.82 -4.34 -4.21
C SER A 8 -18.38 -3.91 -4.50
N HIS A 9 -17.97 -2.72 -4.05
CA HIS A 9 -16.57 -2.27 -4.19
C HIS A 9 -15.59 -3.24 -3.53
N ALA A 10 -16.01 -3.93 -2.46
CA ALA A 10 -15.22 -4.95 -1.81
C ALA A 10 -14.99 -6.17 -2.72
N ASP A 11 -15.98 -6.58 -3.53
CA ASP A 11 -15.85 -7.69 -4.48
C ASP A 11 -14.80 -7.41 -5.56
N ASP A 12 -14.72 -6.17 -6.04
CA ASP A 12 -13.68 -5.76 -6.99
C ASP A 12 -12.28 -5.80 -6.35
N ILE A 13 -12.17 -5.42 -5.07
CA ILE A 13 -10.91 -5.51 -4.31
C ILE A 13 -10.51 -6.97 -4.11
N TYR A 14 -11.44 -7.84 -3.68
CA TYR A 14 -11.20 -9.27 -3.52
C TYR A 14 -10.67 -9.89 -4.81
N GLU A 15 -11.33 -9.62 -5.94
CA GLU A 15 -10.92 -10.16 -7.23
C GLU A 15 -9.57 -9.63 -7.68
N LEU A 16 -9.34 -8.32 -7.58
CA LEU A 16 -8.12 -7.70 -8.08
C LEU A 16 -6.90 -8.11 -7.25
N LEU A 17 -7.00 -8.10 -5.92
CA LEU A 17 -5.94 -8.63 -5.06
C LEU A 17 -5.70 -10.12 -5.35
N GLY A 18 -6.77 -10.92 -5.43
CA GLY A 18 -6.69 -12.34 -5.77
C GLY A 18 -5.94 -12.62 -7.06
N ARG A 19 -6.29 -11.89 -8.13
CA ARG A 19 -5.63 -12.03 -9.42
C ARG A 19 -4.17 -11.58 -9.38
N SER A 20 -3.87 -10.43 -8.79
CA SER A 20 -2.51 -9.90 -8.71
C SER A 20 -1.55 -10.81 -7.93
N ILE A 21 -2.02 -11.38 -6.81
CA ILE A 21 -1.23 -12.30 -5.99
C ILE A 21 -1.02 -13.63 -6.70
N ASN A 22 -2.05 -14.15 -7.37
CA ASN A 22 -1.93 -15.35 -8.19
C ASN A 22 -0.92 -15.16 -9.35
N GLN A 23 -0.88 -13.98 -9.98
CA GLN A 23 0.14 -13.66 -10.99
C GLN A 23 1.56 -13.67 -10.39
N LEU A 24 1.73 -13.11 -9.19
CA LEU A 24 3.01 -13.15 -8.48
C LEU A 24 3.42 -14.58 -8.12
N VAL A 25 2.50 -15.40 -7.59
CA VAL A 25 2.75 -16.82 -7.30
C VAL A 25 3.26 -17.53 -8.55
N LYS A 26 2.56 -17.39 -9.68
CA LYS A 26 2.95 -18.01 -10.96
C LYS A 26 4.34 -17.53 -11.41
N TYR A 27 4.63 -16.25 -11.28
CA TYR A 27 5.94 -15.71 -11.63
C TYR A 27 7.07 -16.29 -10.78
N PHE A 28 6.86 -16.47 -9.47
CA PHE A 28 7.87 -17.02 -8.58
C PHE A 28 7.94 -18.55 -8.60
N ASP A 29 6.91 -19.24 -9.08
CA ASP A 29 6.95 -20.68 -9.36
C ASP A 29 7.77 -21.01 -10.63
N GLU A 30 7.77 -20.09 -11.60
CA GLU A 30 8.63 -20.23 -12.79
C GLU A 30 10.12 -20.18 -12.42
N PRO A 31 10.97 -21.02 -13.05
CA PRO A 31 12.42 -20.97 -12.86
C PRO A 31 12.97 -19.59 -13.21
N GLU A 32 13.91 -19.07 -12.41
CA GLU A 32 14.47 -17.72 -12.57
C GLU A 32 14.94 -17.42 -14.01
N LYS A 33 15.59 -18.39 -14.66
CA LYS A 33 16.08 -18.28 -16.05
C LYS A 33 14.99 -18.07 -17.11
N LYS A 34 13.72 -18.34 -16.77
CA LYS A 34 12.56 -18.21 -17.66
C LYS A 34 11.68 -17.02 -17.30
N ARG A 35 11.94 -16.35 -16.16
CA ARG A 35 11.13 -15.23 -15.70
C ARG A 35 11.30 -14.05 -16.64
N GLY A 36 10.19 -13.42 -16.99
CA GLY A 36 10.17 -12.14 -17.70
C GLY A 36 10.42 -10.96 -16.75
N LEU A 37 10.04 -9.77 -17.19
CA LEU A 37 10.04 -8.58 -16.34
C LEU A 37 8.98 -8.69 -15.25
N ILE A 38 9.31 -8.29 -14.03
CA ILE A 38 8.37 -8.29 -12.89
C ILE A 38 7.54 -7.00 -12.86
N THR A 39 8.01 -5.93 -13.50
CA THR A 39 7.33 -4.62 -13.53
C THR A 39 5.87 -4.70 -13.99
N PRO A 40 5.49 -5.43 -15.06
CA PRO A 40 4.08 -5.55 -15.45
C PRO A 40 3.21 -6.25 -14.39
N ILE A 41 3.77 -7.20 -13.65
CA ILE A 41 3.05 -7.96 -12.61
C ILE A 41 2.86 -7.11 -11.34
N LEU A 42 3.85 -6.28 -11.00
CA LEU A 42 3.74 -5.39 -9.85
C LEU A 42 2.97 -4.11 -10.18
N CYS A 43 3.35 -3.42 -11.25
CA CYS A 43 2.95 -2.04 -11.54
C CYS A 43 2.03 -1.90 -12.76
N GLY A 44 1.66 -3.00 -13.43
CA GLY A 44 0.71 -2.97 -14.54
C GLY A 44 -0.72 -2.69 -14.07
N GLU A 45 -1.65 -2.55 -15.01
CA GLU A 45 -3.05 -2.26 -14.73
C GLU A 45 -3.72 -3.31 -13.86
N ASP A 46 -3.42 -4.60 -14.04
CA ASP A 46 -3.90 -5.68 -13.17
C ASP A 46 -2.89 -6.05 -12.06
N GLY A 47 -1.85 -5.24 -11.91
CA GLY A 47 -0.75 -5.51 -11.00
C GLY A 47 -1.06 -5.24 -9.53
N LEU A 48 -0.21 -5.76 -8.66
CA LEU A 48 -0.36 -5.66 -7.21
C LEU A 48 -0.46 -4.21 -6.71
N VAL A 49 0.29 -3.28 -7.30
CA VAL A 49 0.28 -1.86 -6.93
C VAL A 49 -1.10 -1.25 -7.15
N ASN A 50 -1.72 -1.47 -8.32
CA ASN A 50 -3.06 -0.97 -8.59
C ASN A 50 -4.10 -1.63 -7.65
N ALA A 51 -3.94 -2.93 -7.37
CA ALA A 51 -4.79 -3.64 -6.42
C ALA A 51 -4.75 -3.01 -5.02
N LEU A 52 -3.55 -2.71 -4.51
CA LEU A 52 -3.35 -2.06 -3.22
C LEU A 52 -3.80 -0.60 -3.22
N GLU A 53 -3.62 0.13 -4.32
CA GLU A 53 -4.10 1.50 -4.44
C GLU A 53 -5.62 1.56 -4.37
N LYS A 54 -6.34 0.70 -5.10
CA LYS A 54 -7.80 0.60 -4.99
C LYS A 54 -8.25 0.19 -3.59
N THR A 55 -7.51 -0.73 -2.97
CA THR A 55 -7.78 -1.18 -1.60
C THR A 55 -7.69 -0.01 -0.61
N LEU A 56 -6.59 0.74 -0.62
CA LEU A 56 -6.39 1.89 0.25
C LEU A 56 -7.22 3.11 -0.17
N SER A 57 -7.74 3.14 -1.39
CA SER A 57 -8.69 4.18 -1.80
C SER A 57 -10.10 3.92 -1.28
N TYR A 58 -10.39 2.68 -0.86
CA TYR A 58 -11.70 2.32 -0.39
C TYR A 58 -12.03 2.97 0.94
N GLY A 59 -13.04 3.86 0.90
CA GLY A 59 -13.47 4.61 2.06
C GLY A 59 -12.63 5.85 2.37
N LEU A 60 -11.67 6.23 1.50
CA LEU A 60 -10.99 7.52 1.66
C LEU A 60 -11.99 8.66 1.56
N LYS A 61 -12.00 9.54 2.57
CA LYS A 61 -12.80 10.76 2.55
C LYS A 61 -12.30 11.67 1.43
N LYS A 62 -13.24 12.28 0.71
CA LYS A 62 -12.90 13.42 -0.18
C LYS A 62 -12.49 14.59 0.71
N SER A 63 -11.47 15.37 0.33
CA SER A 63 -11.10 16.56 1.12
C SER A 63 -12.21 17.59 1.01
N THR A 64 -13.01 17.72 2.07
CA THR A 64 -13.96 18.82 2.28
C THR A 64 -13.19 20.07 2.71
N GLY A 65 -12.43 20.65 1.78
CA GLY A 65 -11.89 21.99 1.96
C GLY A 65 -12.98 23.02 1.71
N ASN A 66 -13.26 23.88 2.69
CA ASN A 66 -14.05 25.10 2.49
C ASN A 66 -13.31 26.00 1.50
N VAL A 67 -13.65 25.91 0.20
CA VAL A 67 -13.25 26.89 -0.82
C VAL A 67 -14.53 27.48 -1.38
N PRO A 68 -14.97 28.67 -0.91
CA PRO A 68 -16.29 29.21 -1.23
C PRO A 68 -16.54 29.61 -2.71
N PHE A 69 -15.57 29.48 -3.62
CA PHE A 69 -15.74 30.03 -4.98
C PHE A 69 -15.17 29.19 -6.14
N PHE A 70 -14.53 28.05 -5.88
CA PHE A 70 -14.09 27.11 -6.93
C PHE A 70 -14.27 25.69 -6.40
N GLY A 71 -15.41 25.07 -6.73
CA GLY A 71 -15.88 23.79 -6.18
C GLY A 71 -15.00 22.58 -6.51
N GLY A 72 -13.82 22.49 -5.89
CA GLY A 72 -12.91 21.36 -6.03
C GLY A 72 -12.25 21.00 -4.70
N GLY A 73 -12.82 20.03 -3.99
CA GLY A 73 -12.12 19.39 -2.88
C GLY A 73 -10.81 18.76 -3.36
N ARG A 74 -9.70 18.93 -2.64
CA ARG A 74 -8.43 18.28 -3.01
C ARG A 74 -8.61 16.75 -2.94
N LYS A 75 -8.18 16.01 -3.97
CA LYS A 75 -8.13 14.54 -3.93
C LYS A 75 -7.23 14.12 -2.76
N ARG A 76 -7.70 13.19 -1.92
CA ARG A 76 -6.87 12.52 -0.92
C ARG A 76 -6.26 11.29 -1.55
N TYR A 77 -5.01 11.02 -1.22
CA TYR A 77 -4.25 9.92 -1.80
C TYR A 77 -3.84 8.95 -0.69
N ALA A 78 -3.70 7.67 -1.04
CA ALA A 78 -3.17 6.65 -0.13
C ALA A 78 -1.82 7.09 0.45
N TRP A 79 -0.97 7.71 -0.37
CA TRP A 79 0.32 8.26 0.05
C TRP A 79 0.25 9.24 1.22
N ASP A 80 -0.76 10.12 1.25
CA ASP A 80 -0.92 11.10 2.34
C ASP A 80 -1.21 10.41 3.68
N PHE A 81 -1.97 9.32 3.64
CA PHE A 81 -2.24 8.50 4.82
C PHE A 81 -0.97 7.77 5.30
N LEU A 82 -0.15 7.24 4.38
CA LEU A 82 1.12 6.61 4.73
C LEU A 82 2.08 7.59 5.43
N ILE A 83 2.18 8.82 4.96
CA ILE A 83 2.97 9.87 5.66
C ILE A 83 2.42 10.09 7.07
N LYS A 84 1.10 10.21 7.23
CA LYS A 84 0.50 10.45 8.56
C LYS A 84 0.80 9.31 9.53
N VAL A 85 0.71 8.06 9.06
CA VAL A 85 1.06 6.88 9.86
C VAL A 85 2.56 6.88 10.22
N CYS A 86 3.43 7.27 9.29
CA CYS A 86 4.87 7.44 9.54
C CYS A 86 5.12 8.47 10.66
N ASP A 87 4.48 9.63 10.59
CA ASP A 87 4.63 10.68 11.61
C ASP A 87 4.11 10.23 12.98
N GLU A 88 2.98 9.51 13.02
CA GLU A 88 2.44 8.96 14.27
C GLU A 88 3.42 7.99 14.93
N TYR A 89 3.97 7.05 14.17
CA TYR A 89 4.92 6.09 14.72
C TYR A 89 6.23 6.75 15.15
N ASP A 90 6.74 7.70 14.36
CA ASP A 90 7.97 8.41 14.71
C ASP A 90 7.79 9.27 15.96
N GLY A 91 6.61 9.87 16.17
CA GLY A 91 6.28 10.61 17.39
C GLY A 91 6.28 9.75 18.66
N ARG A 92 6.15 8.42 18.53
CA ARG A 92 6.21 7.46 19.65
C ARG A 92 7.60 6.87 19.86
N ARG A 93 8.61 7.29 19.09
CA ARG A 93 9.97 6.72 19.10
C ARG A 93 10.63 6.71 20.48
N SER A 94 10.32 7.68 21.34
CA SER A 94 10.85 7.75 22.71
C SER A 94 10.38 6.60 23.62
N GLN A 95 9.32 5.88 23.25
CA GLN A 95 8.73 4.79 24.03
C GLN A 95 9.25 3.40 23.61
N TRP A 96 10.09 3.32 22.58
CA TRP A 96 10.47 2.05 21.97
C TRP A 96 11.47 1.23 22.80
N GLN A 97 11.27 -0.09 22.82
CA GLN A 97 12.05 -1.05 23.60
C GLN A 97 12.95 -1.97 22.73
N ARG A 98 13.12 -1.64 21.45
CA ARG A 98 13.81 -2.38 20.38
C ARG A 98 13.23 -3.77 20.08
N THR A 99 11.90 -3.89 20.10
CA THR A 99 11.19 -5.12 19.74
C THR A 99 11.29 -5.45 18.24
N LYS A 100 10.92 -6.67 17.85
CA LYS A 100 10.85 -7.06 16.42
C LYS A 100 9.89 -6.15 15.64
N GLN A 101 8.75 -5.81 16.22
CA GLN A 101 7.76 -4.93 15.58
C GLN A 101 8.32 -3.52 15.38
N GLU A 102 9.06 -2.99 16.35
CA GLU A 102 9.69 -1.67 16.22
C GLU A 102 10.78 -1.63 15.15
N LYS A 103 11.50 -2.74 14.93
CA LYS A 103 12.41 -2.84 13.76
C LYS A 103 11.63 -2.69 12.45
N THR A 104 10.48 -3.33 12.32
CA THR A 104 9.61 -3.17 11.14
C THR A 104 9.11 -1.73 10.99
N ILE A 105 8.72 -1.08 12.10
CA ILE A 105 8.31 0.34 12.12
C ILE A 105 9.47 1.24 11.66
N ILE A 106 10.70 0.95 12.07
CA ILE A 106 11.90 1.70 11.62
C ILE A 106 12.07 1.57 10.11
N TYR A 107 11.97 0.37 9.54
CA TYR A 107 12.05 0.18 8.10
C TYR A 107 10.94 0.93 7.36
N TYR A 108 9.72 0.91 7.90
CA TYR A 108 8.59 1.68 7.34
C TYR A 108 8.88 3.19 7.31
N ILE A 109 9.30 3.76 8.44
CA ILE A 109 9.62 5.19 8.55
C ILE A 109 10.76 5.58 7.60
N ASN A 110 11.84 4.80 7.59
CA ASN A 110 12.99 5.07 6.71
C ASN A 110 12.60 4.99 5.24
N GLY A 111 11.78 4.00 4.86
CA GLY A 111 11.27 3.84 3.51
C GLY A 111 10.41 5.04 3.07
N VAL A 112 9.43 5.44 3.88
CA VAL A 112 8.57 6.60 3.59
C VAL A 112 9.39 7.89 3.46
N ARG A 113 10.33 8.13 4.37
CA ARG A 113 11.20 9.33 4.33
C ARG A 113 12.14 9.33 3.13
N SER A 114 12.69 8.18 2.76
CA SER A 114 13.54 8.05 1.58
C SER A 114 12.77 8.35 0.31
N ILE A 115 11.52 7.86 0.19
CA ILE A 115 10.62 8.19 -0.92
C ILE A 115 10.33 9.69 -0.97
N GLU A 116 9.94 10.31 0.16
CA GLU A 116 9.65 11.75 0.19
C GLU A 116 10.86 12.60 -0.25
N LYS A 117 12.07 12.22 0.17
CA LYS A 117 13.29 12.94 -0.16
C LYS A 117 13.75 12.69 -1.61
N GLY A 118 13.78 11.43 -2.04
CA GLY A 118 14.37 10.98 -3.30
C GLY A 118 13.46 11.13 -4.51
N LEU A 119 12.14 11.19 -4.28
CA LEU A 119 11.11 11.23 -5.32
C LEU A 119 10.26 12.51 -5.25
N ALA A 120 10.89 13.62 -4.87
CA ALA A 120 10.24 14.93 -4.77
C ALA A 120 9.54 15.36 -6.08
N THR A 121 10.07 14.95 -7.23
CA THR A 121 9.51 15.23 -8.57
C THR A 121 8.39 14.28 -9.00
N PHE A 122 8.20 13.16 -8.30
CA PHE A 122 7.13 12.20 -8.60
C PHE A 122 5.83 12.63 -7.93
N GLY A 123 4.72 12.41 -8.63
CA GLY A 123 3.38 12.54 -8.07
C GLY A 123 3.11 11.49 -6.97
N LYS A 124 2.02 11.70 -6.22
CA LYS A 124 1.65 10.84 -5.07
C LYS A 124 1.42 9.38 -5.46
N ASP A 125 0.85 9.13 -6.63
CA ASP A 125 0.62 7.77 -7.15
C ASP A 125 1.97 7.06 -7.43
N GLY A 126 2.94 7.78 -8.00
CA GLY A 126 4.30 7.27 -8.21
C GLY A 126 5.04 6.97 -6.89
N ARG A 127 4.87 7.83 -5.87
CA ARG A 127 5.43 7.57 -4.53
C ARG A 127 4.79 6.36 -3.86
N PHE A 128 3.48 6.19 -4.01
CA PHE A 128 2.76 5.00 -3.55
C PHE A 128 3.26 3.74 -4.24
N GLN A 129 3.43 3.76 -5.57
CA GLN A 129 4.03 2.64 -6.31
C GLN A 129 5.42 2.29 -5.78
N SER A 130 6.29 3.29 -5.55
CA SER A 130 7.63 3.06 -4.98
C SER A 130 7.58 2.47 -3.58
N TRP A 131 6.61 2.88 -2.75
CA TRP A 131 6.39 2.29 -1.43
C TRP A 131 6.02 0.81 -1.50
N CYS A 132 5.09 0.44 -2.39
CA CYS A 132 4.74 -0.97 -2.63
C CYS A 132 5.96 -1.77 -3.10
N CYS A 133 6.70 -1.27 -4.09
CA CYS A 133 7.88 -1.95 -4.64
C CYS A 133 8.97 -2.15 -3.58
N LEU A 134 9.23 -1.12 -2.77
CA LEU A 134 10.18 -1.18 -1.67
C LEU A 134 9.74 -2.20 -0.60
N ALA A 135 8.47 -2.19 -0.21
CA ALA A 135 7.93 -3.12 0.76
C ALA A 135 8.01 -4.58 0.28
N CYS A 136 7.76 -4.82 -1.01
CA CYS A 136 8.00 -6.12 -1.65
C CYS A 136 9.48 -6.50 -1.60
N LYS A 137 10.39 -5.60 -1.98
CA LYS A 137 11.85 -5.84 -1.93
C LYS A 137 12.31 -6.27 -0.55
N LEU A 138 11.83 -5.58 0.47
CA LEU A 138 12.16 -5.86 1.87
C LEU A 138 11.39 -7.06 2.43
N ARG A 139 10.46 -7.65 1.67
CA ARG A 139 9.56 -8.72 2.10
C ARG A 139 8.72 -8.33 3.34
N LEU A 140 8.41 -7.04 3.45
CA LEU A 140 7.69 -6.43 4.59
C LEU A 140 6.29 -5.92 4.20
N LEU A 141 5.80 -6.16 2.98
CA LEU A 141 4.52 -5.59 2.54
C LEU A 141 3.34 -5.96 3.44
N SER A 142 3.23 -7.24 3.84
CA SER A 142 2.19 -7.65 4.78
C SER A 142 2.35 -6.97 6.15
N ASP A 143 3.57 -6.88 6.67
CA ASP A 143 3.83 -6.25 7.96
C ASP A 143 3.54 -4.75 7.92
N TRP A 144 3.95 -4.07 6.86
CA TRP A 144 3.68 -2.64 6.66
C TRP A 144 2.18 -2.38 6.53
N PHE A 145 1.43 -3.26 5.86
CA PHE A 145 -0.02 -3.16 5.84
C PHE A 145 -0.63 -3.34 7.24
N GLN A 146 -0.13 -4.28 8.04
CA GLN A 146 -0.55 -4.45 9.44
C GLN A 146 -0.26 -3.20 10.29
N LEU A 147 0.85 -2.48 10.04
CA LEU A 147 1.10 -1.20 10.71
C LEU A 147 0.02 -0.16 10.37
N LEU A 148 -0.52 -0.16 9.16
CA LEU A 148 -1.64 0.73 8.80
C LEU A 148 -2.92 0.39 9.59
N THR A 149 -3.17 -0.89 9.86
CA THR A 149 -4.34 -1.32 10.65
C THR A 149 -4.18 -1.03 12.14
N GLN A 150 -2.94 -0.90 12.62
CA GLN A 150 -2.57 -0.69 14.02
C GLN A 150 -2.28 0.78 14.38
N CYS A 151 -2.41 1.70 13.43
CA CYS A 151 -2.34 3.13 13.73
C CYS A 151 -3.52 3.55 14.63
N SER A 152 -3.42 4.71 15.28
CA SER A 152 -4.48 5.19 16.16
C SER A 152 -5.79 5.41 15.40
N ASP A 153 -6.92 5.18 16.08
CA ASP A 153 -8.24 5.49 15.53
C ASP A 153 -8.34 6.95 15.08
N SER A 154 -7.69 7.86 15.81
CA SER A 154 -7.63 9.29 15.47
C SER A 154 -6.91 9.56 14.14
N CYS A 155 -5.85 8.82 13.83
CA CYS A 155 -5.13 8.91 12.56
C CYS A 155 -5.98 8.34 11.42
N LEU A 156 -6.56 7.16 11.61
CA LEU A 156 -7.38 6.52 10.59
C LEU A 156 -8.62 7.38 10.24
N GLN A 157 -9.34 7.87 11.26
CA GLN A 157 -10.54 8.69 11.06
C GLN A 157 -10.26 10.05 10.41
N GLN A 158 -9.03 10.57 10.48
CA GLN A 158 -8.67 11.77 9.72
C GLN A 158 -8.79 11.53 8.22
N PHE A 159 -8.52 10.31 7.73
CA PHE A 159 -8.44 9.97 6.31
C PHE A 159 -9.65 9.20 5.78
N TYR A 160 -10.20 8.27 6.55
CA TYR A 160 -11.22 7.33 6.09
C TYR A 160 -12.59 7.55 6.72
N ASP A 161 -13.63 7.13 6.01
CA ASP A 161 -14.98 6.95 6.55
C ASP A 161 -14.92 6.08 7.81
N PRO A 162 -15.61 6.42 8.92
CA PRO A 162 -15.50 5.66 10.17
C PRO A 162 -15.97 4.21 10.08
N SER A 163 -16.85 3.88 9.12
CA SER A 163 -17.57 2.61 9.03
C SER A 163 -17.29 1.83 7.75
N ASN A 164 -17.04 2.52 6.64
CA ASN A 164 -17.00 1.93 5.31
C ASN A 164 -15.62 2.11 4.66
N ASN A 165 -14.63 1.32 5.10
CA ASN A 165 -13.28 1.32 4.56
C ASN A 165 -12.61 -0.07 4.70
N CYS A 166 -11.46 -0.26 4.03
CA CYS A 166 -10.76 -1.55 4.02
C CYS A 166 -10.23 -2.01 5.38
N PHE A 167 -10.06 -1.11 6.35
CA PHE A 167 -9.52 -1.40 7.67
C PHE A 167 -10.59 -1.84 8.67
N ARG A 168 -11.80 -1.24 8.60
CA ARG A 168 -12.91 -1.50 9.53
C ARG A 168 -13.82 -2.64 9.11
N GLN A 169 -13.79 -3.01 7.83
CA GLN A 169 -14.47 -4.20 7.36
C GLN A 169 -13.67 -5.44 7.71
N GLU A 170 -14.01 -6.09 8.82
CA GLU A 170 -13.27 -7.23 9.37
C GLU A 170 -12.96 -8.31 8.34
N LYS A 171 -13.94 -8.73 7.53
CA LYS A 171 -13.75 -9.74 6.48
C LYS A 171 -12.73 -9.31 5.42
N LEU A 172 -12.79 -8.05 4.99
CA LEU A 172 -11.89 -7.51 3.98
C LEU A 172 -10.49 -7.33 4.56
N ASN A 173 -10.37 -6.81 5.78
CA ASN A 173 -9.10 -6.66 6.48
C ASN A 173 -8.40 -8.02 6.65
N GLN A 174 -9.10 -9.01 7.19
CA GLN A 174 -8.56 -10.37 7.35
C GLN A 174 -8.13 -10.98 6.01
N PHE A 175 -8.94 -10.82 4.96
CA PHE A 175 -8.56 -11.26 3.61
C PHE A 175 -7.28 -10.59 3.12
N ILE A 176 -7.15 -9.27 3.26
CA ILE A 176 -5.95 -8.54 2.80
C ILE A 176 -4.72 -9.04 3.56
N VAL A 177 -4.80 -9.16 4.89
CA VAL A 177 -3.68 -9.64 5.70
C VAL A 177 -3.25 -11.05 5.29
N ASN A 178 -4.21 -11.93 5.00
CA ASN A 178 -3.95 -13.31 4.60
C ASN A 178 -3.39 -13.41 3.19
N ILE A 179 -3.96 -12.67 2.23
CA ILE A 179 -3.57 -12.79 0.82
C ILE A 179 -2.19 -12.17 0.54
N LEU A 180 -1.73 -11.25 1.40
CA LEU A 180 -0.39 -10.67 1.31
C LEU A 180 0.69 -11.53 2.01
N GLN A 181 0.33 -12.55 2.79
CA GLN A 181 1.32 -13.41 3.48
C GLN A 181 2.36 -14.03 2.55
N PRO A 182 1.99 -14.62 1.39
CA PRO A 182 2.94 -15.32 0.53
C PRO A 182 4.08 -14.43 0.00
N ILE A 183 3.86 -13.10 -0.05
CA ILE A 183 4.87 -12.14 -0.51
C ILE A 183 6.15 -12.22 0.33
N ARG A 184 6.05 -12.63 1.60
CA ARG A 184 7.21 -12.77 2.50
C ARG A 184 8.21 -13.83 2.03
N ASP A 185 7.76 -14.80 1.25
CA ASP A 185 8.58 -15.91 0.78
C ASP A 185 9.17 -15.68 -0.63
N PHE A 186 8.70 -14.64 -1.32
CA PHE A 186 9.15 -14.32 -2.68
C PHE A 186 10.47 -13.54 -2.69
N ASP A 187 11.35 -13.89 -3.63
CA ASP A 187 12.65 -13.24 -3.76
C ASP A 187 12.67 -12.10 -4.77
N PHE A 188 12.53 -10.87 -4.28
CA PHE A 188 12.54 -9.65 -5.06
C PHE A 188 13.95 -9.04 -5.26
N ALA A 189 15.03 -9.80 -5.03
CA ALA A 189 16.42 -9.32 -5.15
C ALA A 189 16.72 -8.65 -6.51
N HIS A 190 16.09 -9.13 -7.58
CA HIS A 190 16.31 -8.67 -8.96
C HIS A 190 15.28 -7.64 -9.46
N LEU A 191 14.63 -6.90 -8.54
CA LEU A 191 13.78 -5.77 -8.94
C LEU A 191 14.54 -4.78 -9.81
N GLU A 192 13.93 -4.40 -10.92
CA GLU A 192 14.48 -3.49 -11.90
C GLU A 192 14.86 -2.14 -11.23
N PRO A 193 16.08 -1.60 -11.45
CA PRO A 193 16.53 -0.38 -10.78
C PRO A 193 15.61 0.83 -10.97
N ALA A 194 14.86 0.86 -12.08
CA ALA A 194 13.89 1.91 -12.37
C ALA A 194 12.79 2.02 -11.30
N LEU A 195 12.37 0.90 -10.70
CA LEU A 195 11.35 0.86 -9.64
C LEU A 195 11.87 1.37 -8.28
N LEU A 196 13.19 1.40 -8.11
CA LEU A 196 13.86 1.79 -6.87
C LEU A 196 14.65 3.10 -7.02
N LYS A 197 14.50 3.78 -8.17
CA LYS A 197 15.20 5.03 -8.45
C LYS A 197 14.89 6.03 -7.33
N GLY A 198 15.92 6.71 -6.81
CA GLY A 198 15.76 7.67 -5.73
C GLY A 198 15.70 7.08 -4.31
N LEU A 199 15.60 5.76 -4.13
CA LEU A 199 15.52 5.10 -2.81
C LEU A 199 16.89 4.74 -2.22
N ALA A 200 17.88 5.62 -2.35
CA ALA A 200 19.24 5.34 -1.90
C ALA A 200 19.28 5.18 -0.36
N GLY A 201 19.79 4.04 0.12
CA GLY A 201 20.12 3.82 1.53
C GLY A 201 18.98 3.34 2.45
N VAL A 202 17.93 2.71 1.91
CA VAL A 202 16.92 1.99 2.71
C VAL A 202 17.28 0.52 2.85
#